data_AF-A0A3E0W9F9-F1
#
_entry.id   AF-A0A3E0W9F9-F1
#
_cell.length_a   1.000
_cell.length_b   1.000
_cell.length_c   1.000
_cell.angle_alpha   90.00
_cell.angle_beta   90.00
_cell.angle_gamma   90.00
#
_symmetry.space_group_name_H-M   'P 1'
#
loop_
_entity.id
_entity.type
_entity.pdbx_description
1 polymer ?
#
loop_
_entity_poly.entity_id
_entity_poly.type
_entity_poly.pdbx_seq_one_letter_code
_entity_poly.pdbx_strand_id
1 'polypeptide(L)'
;MITSHAPFVVSPTVSTQWLCDHLGSDTMVVLDASAPRNGGGRSGGGEPSRIPTARVADFDLGAPDPAKREPVSPAAKHDFERAAARHGISGETTVVVYDRSTGDAASQLRWLFHSFGFERVSVLDGGFDKWNREDRPVEGRMPRR
;
A
#
# COMPACT_ATOMS: atom_id res chain seq x y z
N MET A 1 6.88 3.90 -30.87
CA MET A 1 6.32 2.98 -29.86
C MET A 1 7.12 3.20 -28.60
N ILE A 2 6.56 3.89 -27.60
CA ILE A 2 7.23 4.11 -26.32
C ILE A 2 6.85 2.91 -25.46
N THR A 3 7.79 2.01 -25.21
CA THR A 3 7.59 0.90 -24.27
C THR A 3 7.38 1.54 -22.90
N SER A 4 6.13 1.61 -22.45
CA SER A 4 5.80 2.05 -21.09
C SER A 4 6.47 1.06 -20.12
N HIS A 5 7.63 1.42 -19.61
CA HIS A 5 8.30 0.65 -18.59
C HIS A 5 7.52 0.88 -17.31
N ALA A 6 7.07 -0.21 -16.69
CA ALA A 6 6.47 -0.16 -15.36
C ALA A 6 7.34 0.71 -14.45
N PRO A 7 6.76 1.60 -13.61
CA PRO A 7 7.53 2.39 -12.68
C PRO A 7 8.18 1.44 -11.69
N PHE A 8 9.45 1.13 -11.91
CA PHE A 8 10.20 0.19 -11.11
C PHE A 8 11.00 0.95 -10.07
N VAL A 9 10.70 0.72 -8.80
CA VAL A 9 11.44 1.24 -7.67
C VAL A 9 12.04 0.06 -6.91
N VAL A 10 13.36 0.14 -6.67
CA VAL A 10 14.13 -0.80 -5.83
C VAL A 10 14.36 -0.24 -4.42
N SER A 11 13.77 0.92 -4.11
CA SER A 11 13.95 1.61 -2.84
C SER A 11 12.89 1.17 -1.82
N PRO A 12 13.24 1.03 -0.53
CA PRO A 12 12.25 0.75 0.52
C PRO A 12 11.23 1.88 0.68
N THR A 13 11.54 3.09 0.22
CA THR A 13 10.65 4.25 0.25
C THR A 13 10.59 4.99 -1.08
N VAL A 14 9.47 5.67 -1.36
CA VAL A 14 9.28 6.60 -2.48
C VAL A 14 8.83 7.96 -1.98
N SER A 15 9.19 9.02 -2.70
CA SER A 15 8.71 10.36 -2.37
C SER A 15 7.25 10.56 -2.80
N THR A 16 6.59 11.52 -2.15
CA THR A 16 5.27 12.03 -2.55
C THR A 16 5.26 12.57 -3.98
N GLN A 17 6.36 13.20 -4.42
CA GLN A 17 6.50 13.63 -5.81
C GLN A 17 6.51 12.46 -6.78
N TRP A 18 7.34 11.44 -6.51
CA TRP A 18 7.43 10.26 -7.35
C TRP A 18 6.06 9.57 -7.45
N LEU A 19 5.35 9.38 -6.34
CA LEU A 19 4.03 8.76 -6.38
C LEU A 19 3.05 9.59 -7.23
N CYS A 20 3.07 10.92 -7.07
CA CYS A 20 2.23 11.83 -7.85
C CYS A 20 2.49 11.73 -9.36
N ASP A 21 3.75 11.62 -9.77
CA ASP A 21 4.13 11.53 -11.19
C ASP A 21 3.72 10.19 -11.85
N HIS A 22 3.45 9.17 -11.05
CA HIS A 22 3.12 7.82 -11.51
C HIS A 22 1.70 7.36 -11.16
N LEU A 23 0.86 8.24 -10.60
CA LEU A 23 -0.54 7.94 -10.32
C LEU A 23 -1.26 7.47 -11.60
N GLY A 24 -2.06 6.41 -11.46
CA GLY A 24 -2.83 5.85 -12.57
C GLY A 24 -2.05 4.93 -13.51
N SER A 25 -0.79 4.58 -13.20
CA SER A 25 -0.06 3.54 -13.93
C SER A 25 -0.73 2.17 -13.79
N ASP A 26 -0.94 1.47 -14.91
CA ASP A 26 -1.57 0.13 -14.96
C ASP A 26 -0.74 -0.96 -14.26
N THR A 27 0.55 -0.71 -14.04
CA THR A 27 1.48 -1.65 -13.44
C THR A 27 1.81 -1.31 -11.98
N MET A 28 1.04 -0.41 -11.36
CA MET A 28 1.24 0.02 -9.98
C MET A 28 -0.07 -0.03 -9.17
N VAL A 29 0.04 -0.39 -7.90
CA VAL A 29 -1.06 -0.35 -6.95
C VAL A 29 -0.66 0.49 -5.74
N VAL A 30 -1.56 1.37 -5.31
CA VAL A 30 -1.42 2.15 -4.08
C VAL A 30 -2.29 1.51 -3.00
N LEU A 31 -1.71 1.23 -1.82
CA LEU A 31 -2.40 0.62 -0.69
C LEU A 31 -2.44 1.57 0.51
N ASP A 32 -3.64 1.76 1.07
CA ASP A 32 -3.89 2.46 2.32
C ASP A 32 -3.90 1.47 3.50
N ALA A 33 -2.86 1.50 4.32
CA ALA A 33 -2.70 0.66 5.51
C ALA A 33 -3.32 1.29 6.78
N SER A 34 -4.06 2.40 6.65
CA SER A 34 -4.61 3.15 7.80
C SER A 34 -5.88 2.53 8.38
N ALA A 35 -6.46 1.52 7.72
CA ALA A 35 -7.63 0.82 8.23
C ALA A 35 -7.23 -0.15 9.35
N PRO A 36 -8.00 -0.23 10.46
CA PRO A 36 -7.72 -1.17 11.52
C PRO A 36 -7.87 -2.61 11.03
N ARG A 37 -6.80 -3.39 11.21
CA ARG A 37 -6.63 -4.77 10.70
C ARG A 37 -7.64 -5.79 11.23
N ASN A 38 -8.42 -5.45 12.26
CA ASN A 38 -9.29 -6.39 12.98
C ASN A 38 -10.79 -6.03 12.89
N GLY A 39 -11.22 -5.31 11.85
CA GLY A 39 -12.64 -4.98 11.66
C GLY A 39 -13.24 -4.08 12.75
N GLY A 40 -12.39 -3.45 13.59
CA GLY A 40 -12.79 -2.41 14.51
C GLY A 40 -13.26 -1.20 13.72
N GLY A 41 -14.53 -1.19 13.33
CA GLY A 41 -15.11 -0.17 12.48
C GLY A 41 -14.73 1.23 12.97
N ARG A 42 -14.36 2.11 12.04
CA ARG A 42 -14.25 3.53 12.33
C ARG A 42 -15.64 4.03 12.69
N SER A 43 -15.95 4.07 13.99
CA SER A 43 -17.16 4.71 14.49
C SER A 43 -17.03 6.23 14.30
N GLY A 44 -17.54 6.72 13.17
CA GLY A 44 -17.77 8.15 12.95
C GLY A 44 -17.32 8.69 11.60
N GLY A 45 -18.30 9.12 10.80
CA GLY A 45 -18.21 10.24 9.85
C GLY A 45 -17.33 10.06 8.61
N GLY A 46 -17.93 9.58 7.51
CA GLY A 46 -17.38 9.67 6.14
C GLY A 46 -16.16 8.79 5.87
N GLU A 47 -16.02 8.33 4.63
CA GLU A 47 -14.75 7.78 4.17
C GLU A 47 -13.71 8.92 4.20
N PRO A 48 -12.63 8.78 4.98
CA PRO A 48 -11.63 9.84 5.08
C PRO A 48 -10.93 9.98 3.72
N SER A 49 -10.45 11.18 3.39
CA SER A 49 -9.74 11.41 2.13
C SER A 49 -8.56 10.45 1.97
N ARG A 50 -8.33 10.00 0.73
CA ARG A 50 -7.30 9.04 0.33
C ARG A 50 -6.48 9.55 -0.85
N ILE A 51 -5.31 8.96 -1.05
CA ILE A 51 -4.55 9.17 -2.29
C ILE A 51 -5.37 8.60 -3.45
N PRO A 52 -5.39 9.24 -4.65
CA PRO A 52 -6.15 8.75 -5.78
C PRO A 52 -5.77 7.31 -6.13
N THR A 53 -6.76 6.52 -6.58
CA THR A 53 -6.62 5.08 -6.90
C THR A 53 -6.23 4.16 -5.74
N ALA A 54 -6.03 4.70 -4.53
CA ALA A 54 -5.62 3.91 -3.38
C ALA A 54 -6.72 2.92 -2.95
N ARG A 55 -6.29 1.69 -2.71
CA ARG A 55 -7.14 0.59 -2.23
C ARG A 55 -6.88 0.41 -0.74
N VAL A 56 -7.93 0.20 0.05
CA VAL A 56 -7.76 -0.16 1.45
C VAL A 56 -7.07 -1.51 1.53
N ALA A 57 -6.00 -1.59 2.31
CA ALA A 57 -5.28 -2.84 2.54
C ALA A 57 -6.12 -3.76 3.45
N ASP A 58 -6.76 -4.76 2.85
CA ASP A 58 -7.53 -5.79 3.56
C ASP A 58 -6.78 -7.12 3.51
N PHE A 59 -5.62 -7.12 4.15
CA PHE A 59 -4.85 -8.33 4.37
C PHE A 59 -5.14 -8.78 5.81
N ASP A 60 -5.81 -9.93 5.96
CA ASP A 60 -6.01 -10.61 7.25
C ASP A 60 -4.68 -11.24 7.66
N LEU A 61 -4.22 -10.85 8.84
CA LEU A 61 -2.85 -11.08 9.26
C LEU A 61 -2.86 -11.62 10.68
N GLY A 62 -3.13 -12.91 10.78
CA GLY A 62 -2.27 -13.77 11.61
C GLY A 62 -0.82 -13.59 11.13
N ALA A 63 -0.21 -12.45 11.47
CA ALA A 63 1.08 -12.07 10.95
C ALA A 63 2.10 -13.08 11.47
N PRO A 64 2.95 -13.65 10.61
CA PRO A 64 4.12 -14.35 11.10
C PRO A 64 4.87 -13.38 12.02
N ASP A 65 5.27 -13.86 13.20
CA ASP A 65 5.99 -13.01 14.14
C ASP A 65 7.33 -12.65 13.49
N PRO A 66 7.61 -11.36 13.24
CA PRO A 66 8.86 -10.94 12.61
C PRO A 66 10.08 -11.36 13.44
N ALA A 67 9.93 -11.58 14.75
CA ALA A 67 10.97 -12.11 15.61
C ALA A 67 11.20 -13.61 15.42
N LYS A 68 10.19 -14.38 14.98
CA LYS A 68 10.30 -15.84 14.88
C LYS A 68 10.88 -16.34 13.55
N ARG A 69 10.91 -15.49 12.50
CA ARG A 69 11.44 -15.82 11.15
C ARG A 69 10.99 -17.20 10.65
N GLU A 70 9.72 -17.55 10.90
CA GLU A 70 9.21 -18.87 10.53
C GLU A 70 9.15 -19.00 9.00
N PRO A 71 9.52 -20.16 8.43
CA PRO A 71 9.35 -20.40 7.02
C PRO A 71 7.88 -20.26 6.63
N VAL A 72 7.60 -19.47 5.60
CA VAL A 72 6.26 -19.40 5.02
C VAL A 72 5.94 -20.74 4.35
N SER A 73 4.85 -21.38 4.76
CA SER A 73 4.40 -22.61 4.12
C SER A 73 3.93 -22.35 2.68
N PRO A 74 4.06 -23.31 1.75
CA PRO A 74 3.55 -23.16 0.39
C PRO A 74 2.06 -22.80 0.33
N ALA A 75 1.25 -23.35 1.25
CA ALA A 75 -0.17 -23.03 1.36
C ALA A 75 -0.39 -21.56 1.77
N ALA A 76 0.30 -21.08 2.80
CA ALA A 76 0.22 -19.69 3.22
C ALA A 76 0.67 -18.72 2.10
N LYS A 77 1.71 -19.09 1.34
CA LYS A 77 2.16 -18.31 0.19
C LYS A 77 1.06 -18.22 -0.88
N HIS A 78 0.44 -19.34 -1.23
CA HIS A 78 -0.64 -19.36 -2.21
C HIS A 78 -1.86 -18.54 -1.75
N ASP A 79 -2.20 -18.61 -0.47
CA ASP A 79 -3.30 -17.83 0.11
C ASP A 79 -3.01 -16.33 0.08
N PHE A 80 -1.79 -15.92 0.39
CA PHE A 80 -1.35 -14.53 0.30
C PHE A 80 -1.33 -14.04 -1.16
N GLU A 81 -0.82 -14.82 -2.10
CA GLU A 81 -0.85 -14.48 -3.54
C GLU A 81 -2.28 -14.29 -4.04
N ARG A 82 -3.22 -15.14 -3.62
CA ARG A 82 -4.64 -15.01 -3.97
C ARG A 82 -5.26 -13.75 -3.37
N ALA A 83 -4.91 -13.39 -2.13
CA ALA A 83 -5.32 -12.13 -1.52
C ALA A 83 -4.74 -10.92 -2.27
N ALA A 84 -3.44 -10.94 -2.59
CA ALA A 84 -2.77 -9.89 -3.37
C ALA A 84 -3.39 -9.72 -4.77
N ALA A 85 -3.74 -10.82 -5.44
CA ALA A 85 -4.38 -10.79 -6.75
C ALA A 85 -5.77 -10.11 -6.73
N ARG A 86 -6.53 -10.19 -5.62
CA ARG A 86 -7.79 -9.43 -5.45
C ARG A 86 -7.56 -7.93 -5.44
N HIS A 87 -6.36 -7.49 -5.05
CA HIS A 87 -5.90 -6.11 -5.14
C HIS A 87 -5.14 -5.84 -6.45
N GLY A 88 -5.23 -6.70 -7.48
CA GLY A 88 -4.54 -6.53 -8.76
C GLY A 88 -3.02 -6.58 -8.64
N ILE A 89 -2.48 -7.18 -7.58
CA ILE A 89 -1.04 -7.28 -7.33
C ILE A 89 -0.56 -8.65 -7.79
N SER A 90 0.44 -8.64 -8.67
CA SER A 90 1.24 -9.79 -9.09
C SER A 90 2.71 -9.58 -8.73
N GLY A 91 3.57 -10.58 -8.98
CA GLY A 91 5.01 -10.46 -8.72
C GLY A 91 5.71 -9.33 -9.48
N GLU A 92 5.13 -8.87 -10.59
CA GLU A 92 5.68 -7.77 -11.39
C GLU A 92 5.08 -6.39 -11.03
N THR A 93 4.05 -6.35 -10.17
CA THR A 93 3.36 -5.11 -9.82
C THR A 93 4.19 -4.30 -8.82
N THR A 94 4.33 -3.01 -9.08
CA THR A 94 4.90 -2.08 -8.10
C THR A 94 3.83 -1.70 -7.08
N VAL A 95 4.12 -1.89 -5.80
CA VAL A 95 3.19 -1.59 -4.70
C VAL A 95 3.74 -0.43 -3.88
N VAL A 96 2.97 0.65 -3.78
CA VAL A 96 3.25 1.75 -2.85
C VAL A 96 2.27 1.69 -1.69
N VAL A 97 2.80 1.52 -0.49
CA VAL A 97 2.02 1.46 0.74
C VAL A 97 2.16 2.77 1.49
N TYR A 98 1.06 3.30 2.00
CA TYR A 98 1.09 4.43 2.92
C TYR A 98 0.16 4.19 4.11
N ASP A 99 0.38 4.95 5.18
CA ASP A 99 -0.59 5.13 6.25
C ASP A 99 -0.76 6.62 6.54
N ARG A 100 -1.67 6.93 7.49
CA ARG A 100 -1.98 8.29 7.88
C ARG A 100 -0.94 8.96 8.79
N SER A 101 0.09 8.25 9.26
CA SER A 101 1.03 8.80 10.23
C SER A 101 2.49 8.65 9.76
N THR A 102 3.35 8.06 10.59
CA THR A 102 4.80 7.98 10.44
C THR A 102 5.28 6.83 9.56
N GLY A 103 4.37 6.00 9.04
CA GLY A 103 4.71 4.84 8.21
C GLY A 103 4.85 3.52 8.98
N ASP A 104 4.43 3.42 10.24
CA ASP A 104 4.56 2.19 11.04
C ASP A 104 3.72 1.05 10.46
N ALA A 105 2.44 1.31 10.16
CA ALA A 105 1.54 0.32 9.58
C ALA A 105 1.95 -0.01 8.13
N ALA A 106 2.39 1.02 7.38
CA ALA A 106 2.89 0.86 6.03
C ALA A 106 4.17 -0.01 5.99
N SER A 107 5.09 0.22 6.93
CA SER A 107 6.34 -0.56 7.06
C SER A 107 6.07 -2.00 7.44
N GLN A 108 5.12 -2.23 8.36
CA GLN A 108 4.71 -3.59 8.74
C GLN A 108 4.07 -4.34 7.56
N LEU A 109 3.22 -3.66 6.79
CA LEU A 109 2.62 -4.26 5.60
C LEU A 109 3.68 -4.53 4.52
N ARG A 110 4.62 -3.60 4.29
CA ARG A 110 5.76 -3.83 3.39
C ARG A 110 6.57 -5.05 3.80
N TRP A 111 6.89 -5.18 5.08
CA TRP A 111 7.64 -6.34 5.60
C TRP A 111 6.91 -7.65 5.29
N LEU A 112 5.60 -7.67 5.53
CA LEU A 112 4.78 -8.84 5.22
C LEU A 112 4.86 -9.23 3.74
N PHE A 113 4.66 -8.27 2.83
CA PHE A 113 4.78 -8.54 1.39
C PHE A 113 6.15 -9.16 1.04
N HIS A 114 7.24 -8.64 1.62
CA HIS A 114 8.58 -9.20 1.45
C HIS A 114 8.70 -10.62 2.00
N SER A 115 8.11 -10.93 3.17
CA SER A 115 8.10 -12.28 3.74
C SER A 115 7.43 -13.30 2.82
N PHE A 116 6.54 -12.86 1.93
CA PHE A 116 5.87 -13.69 0.91
C PHE A 116 6.53 -13.62 -0.49
N GLY A 117 7.65 -12.92 -0.64
CA GLY A 117 8.43 -12.86 -1.89
C GLY A 117 8.06 -11.72 -2.85
N PHE A 118 7.26 -10.75 -2.43
CA PHE A 118 6.99 -9.55 -3.22
C PHE A 118 8.09 -8.52 -2.96
N GLU A 119 8.94 -8.28 -3.97
CA GLU A 119 10.12 -7.41 -3.81
C GLU A 119 9.86 -5.95 -4.17
N ARG A 120 8.88 -5.69 -5.05
CA ARG A 120 8.56 -4.36 -5.59
C ARG A 120 7.60 -3.59 -4.69
N VAL A 121 7.92 -3.50 -3.40
CA VAL A 121 7.07 -2.86 -2.40
C VAL A 121 7.81 -1.74 -1.68
N SER A 122 7.23 -0.54 -1.68
CA SER A 122 7.81 0.66 -1.10
C SER A 122 6.82 1.39 -0.19
N VAL A 123 7.33 2.06 0.84
CA VAL A 123 6.55 2.94 1.70
C VAL A 123 6.57 4.38 1.16
N LEU A 124 5.43 5.07 1.19
CA LEU A 124 5.37 6.50 0.90
C LEU A 124 6.05 7.29 2.02
N ASP A 125 7.18 7.94 1.70
CA ASP A 125 7.91 8.79 2.63
C ASP A 125 7.03 9.96 3.10
N GLY A 126 6.79 10.04 4.41
CA GLY A 126 5.95 11.03 5.06
C GLY A 126 4.43 10.76 5.01
N GLY A 127 4.01 9.63 4.43
CA GLY A 127 2.63 9.15 4.47
C GLY A 127 1.59 10.12 3.88
N PHE A 128 0.33 9.91 4.27
CA PHE A 128 -0.79 10.75 3.83
C PHE A 128 -0.67 12.20 4.35
N ASP A 129 -0.08 12.41 5.52
CA ASP A 129 0.07 13.73 6.13
C ASP A 129 0.96 14.65 5.28
N LYS A 130 2.10 14.14 4.81
CA LYS A 130 2.97 14.88 3.88
C LYS A 130 2.29 15.09 2.53
N TRP A 131 1.63 14.07 1.99
CA TRP A 131 0.86 14.17 0.74
C TRP A 131 -0.17 15.32 0.79
N ASN A 132 -0.93 15.40 1.88
CA ASN A 132 -1.94 16.43 2.09
C ASN A 132 -1.32 17.82 2.34
N ARG A 133 -0.19 17.91 3.06
CA ARG A 133 0.51 19.18 3.29
C ARG A 133 1.12 19.77 2.02
N GLU A 134 1.44 18.93 1.05
CA GLU A 134 1.92 19.32 -0.28
C GLU A 134 0.78 19.64 -1.27
N ASP A 135 -0.47 19.75 -0.78
CA ASP A 135 -1.67 20.07 -1.57
C ASP A 135 -1.87 19.15 -2.79
N ARG A 136 -1.46 17.88 -2.66
CA ARG A 136 -1.59 16.88 -3.74
C ARG A 136 -3.04 16.40 -3.89
N PRO A 137 -3.41 15.87 -5.07
CA PRO A 137 -4.77 15.40 -5.34
C PRO A 137 -5.21 14.34 -4.32
N VAL A 138 -6.49 14.37 -3.93
CA VAL A 138 -7.08 13.39 -3.00
C VAL A 138 -8.47 12.98 -3.46
N GLU A 139 -8.82 11.71 -3.29
CA GLU A 139 -10.17 11.19 -3.48
C GLU A 139 -10.96 11.27 -2.17
N GLY A 140 -12.28 11.40 -2.26
CA GLY A 140 -13.16 11.48 -1.09
C GLY A 140 -13.16 12.84 -0.36
N ARG A 141 -12.53 13.87 -0.93
CA ARG A 141 -12.69 15.24 -0.43
C ARG A 141 -14.13 15.67 -0.71
N MET A 142 -14.98 15.69 0.31
CA MET A 142 -16.26 16.39 0.20
C MET A 142 -15.95 17.85 -0.22
N PRO A 143 -16.60 18.38 -1.28
CA PRO A 143 -16.43 19.77 -1.65
C PRO A 143 -16.82 20.62 -0.44
N ARG A 144 -15.91 21.50 -0.01
CA ARG A 144 -16.24 22.49 1.03
C ARG A 144 -17.35 23.37 0.45
N ARG A 145 -18.52 23.36 1.09
CA ARG A 145 -19.59 24.31 0.83
C ARG A 145 -19.17 25.71 1.25
#